data_AF-A0A0B2Q6W3-F1
#
_entry.id   AF-A0A0B2Q6W3-F1
#
_cell.length_a   1.000
_cell.length_b   1.000
_cell.length_c   1.000
_cell.angle_alpha   90.00
_cell.angle_beta   90.00
_cell.angle_gamma   90.00
#
_symmetry.space_group_name_H-M   'P 1'
#
loop_
_entity.id
_entity.type
_entity.pdbx_description
1 polymer ?
#
loop_
_entity_poly.entity_id
_entity_poly.type
_entity_poly.pdbx_seq_one_letter_code
_entity_poly.pdbx_strand_id
1 'polypeptide(L)'
;AILWIQQLKTQNVTFEMDCKSVVHHFMNSSKGSSIFYSVLNKCIVSVFNLSNSRMSFIERQVNLVVHNLIKTSRFYVSSHVFRYISSYII
;
A
#
# COMPACT_ATOMS: atom_id res chain seq x y z
N ALA A 1 5.50 -0.03 0.29
CA ALA A 1 5.90 0.89 1.38
C ALA A 1 6.76 0.19 2.44
N ILE A 2 6.21 -0.69 3.29
CA ILE A 2 6.96 -1.33 4.39
C ILE A 2 8.23 -2.05 3.91
N LEU A 3 8.12 -2.85 2.84
CA LEU A 3 9.27 -3.54 2.25
C LEU A 3 10.35 -2.57 1.75
N TRP A 4 9.96 -1.43 1.16
CA TRP A 4 10.91 -0.41 0.71
C TRP A 4 11.65 0.21 1.89
N ILE A 5 10.94 0.53 2.98
CA ILE A 5 11.57 1.06 4.21
C ILE A 5 12.56 0.05 4.80
N GLN A 6 12.21 -1.24 4.82
CA GLN A 6 13.11 -2.31 5.26
C GLN A 6 14.37 -2.40 4.38
N GLN A 7 14.21 -2.36 3.05
CA GLN A 7 15.33 -2.39 2.10
C GLN A 7 16.25 -1.17 2.24
N LEU A 8 15.67 0.01 2.43
CA LEU A 8 16.39 1.26 2.64
C LEU A 8 17.00 1.36 4.06
N LYS A 9 16.71 0.39 4.95
CA LYS A 9 17.13 0.37 6.35
C LYS A 9 16.78 1.67 7.10
N THR A 10 15.67 2.31 6.71
CA THR A 10 15.22 3.55 7.32
C THR A 10 14.51 3.26 8.64
N GLN A 11 14.84 4.02 9.67
CA GLN A 11 14.24 3.93 11.00
C GLN A 11 13.44 5.20 11.30
N ASN A 12 12.64 5.18 12.37
CA ASN A 12 11.87 6.33 12.84
C ASN A 12 10.86 6.85 11.79
N VAL A 13 10.16 5.94 11.11
CA VAL A 13 9.25 6.29 10.01
C VAL A 13 7.81 6.44 10.51
N THR A 14 7.12 7.50 10.06
CA THR A 14 5.67 7.61 10.23
C THR A 14 4.97 7.15 8.94
N PHE A 15 4.18 6.08 9.04
CA PHE A 15 3.33 5.59 7.96
C PHE A 15 1.99 6.32 8.00
N GLU A 16 1.70 7.12 6.99
CA GLU A 16 0.44 7.85 6.89
C GLU A 16 -0.56 7.12 6.00
N MET A 17 -1.80 6.98 6.47
CA MET A 17 -2.87 6.28 5.74
C MET A 17 -4.22 7.00 5.89
N ASP A 18 -4.99 7.06 4.80
CA ASP A 18 -6.35 7.61 4.77
C ASP A 18 -7.44 6.55 5.00
N CYS A 19 -7.06 5.30 5.27
CA CYS A 19 -7.98 4.23 5.61
C CYS A 19 -8.10 4.05 7.12
N LYS A 20 -9.15 4.64 7.71
CA LYS A 20 -9.41 4.59 9.16
C LYS A 20 -9.46 3.17 9.70
N SER A 21 -10.08 2.23 8.98
CA SER A 21 -10.17 0.83 9.41
C SER A 21 -8.80 0.19 9.53
N VAL A 22 -7.90 0.41 8.57
CA VAL A 22 -6.53 -0.12 8.62
C VAL A 22 -5.77 0.44 9.82
N VAL A 23 -5.81 1.76 10.03
CA VAL A 23 -5.13 2.40 11.19
C VAL A 23 -5.72 1.90 12.50
N HIS A 24 -7.04 1.78 12.59
CA HIS A 24 -7.71 1.28 13.78
C HIS A 24 -7.30 -0.15 14.11
N HIS A 25 -7.28 -1.04 13.11
CA HIS A 25 -6.85 -2.41 13.28
C HIS A 25 -5.36 -2.52 13.63
N PHE A 26 -4.52 -1.65 13.08
CA PHE A 26 -3.11 -1.54 13.43
C PHE A 26 -2.91 -1.23 14.92
N MET A 27 -3.70 -0.30 15.47
CA MET A 27 -3.58 0.12 16.87
C MET A 27 -4.19 -0.89 17.85
N ASN A 28 -5.30 -1.54 17.48
CA ASN A 28 -6.11 -2.31 18.42
C ASN A 28 -5.97 -3.84 18.31
N SER A 29 -5.06 -4.34 17.45
CA SER A 29 -4.79 -5.78 17.29
C SER A 29 -6.06 -6.65 17.18
N SER A 30 -7.00 -6.22 16.34
CA SER A 30 -8.24 -6.97 16.09
C SER A 30 -7.96 -8.30 15.39
N LYS A 31 -8.64 -9.36 15.81
CA LYS A 31 -8.53 -10.69 15.22
C LYS A 31 -9.65 -10.93 14.21
N GLY A 32 -9.31 -11.60 13.11
CA GLY A 32 -10.26 -12.09 12.12
C GLY A 32 -9.59 -13.07 11.16
N SER A 33 -10.39 -13.85 10.43
CA SER A 33 -9.92 -14.96 9.58
C SER A 33 -9.92 -14.64 8.08
N SER A 34 -10.36 -13.44 7.67
CA SER A 34 -10.39 -13.08 6.25
C SER A 34 -8.99 -12.82 5.68
N ILE A 35 -8.87 -12.91 4.36
CA ILE A 35 -7.63 -12.56 3.63
C ILE A 35 -7.15 -11.14 4.02
N PHE A 36 -8.09 -10.21 4.21
CA PHE A 36 -7.79 -8.86 4.68
C PHE A 36 -7.02 -8.88 6.00
N TYR A 37 -7.51 -9.60 7.03
CA TYR A 37 -6.84 -9.69 8.32
C TYR A 37 -5.48 -10.41 8.21
N SER A 38 -5.37 -11.44 7.37
CA SER A 38 -4.11 -12.15 7.14
C SER A 38 -3.03 -11.24 6.55
N VAL A 39 -3.38 -10.47 5.51
CA VAL A 39 -2.46 -9.49 4.91
C VAL A 39 -2.11 -8.39 5.90
N LEU A 40 -3.11 -7.85 6.60
CA LEU A 40 -2.92 -6.79 7.56
C LEU A 40 -1.98 -7.22 8.71
N ASN A 41 -2.17 -8.40 9.27
CA ASN A 41 -1.32 -8.92 10.36
C ASN A 41 0.14 -9.07 9.93
N LYS A 42 0.39 -9.52 8.69
CA LYS A 42 1.76 -9.58 8.14
C LYS A 42 2.39 -8.19 8.04
N CYS A 43 1.61 -7.18 7.62
CA CYS A 43 2.07 -5.80 7.57
C CYS A 43 2.35 -5.25 8.98
N ILE A 44 1.45 -5.49 9.93
CA ILE A 44 1.59 -5.05 11.33
C ILE A 44 2.89 -5.58 11.95
N VAL A 45 3.13 -6.89 11.85
CA VAL A 45 4.38 -7.51 12.34
C VAL A 45 5.60 -6.87 11.70
N SER A 46 5.55 -6.61 10.39
CA SER A 46 6.66 -6.00 9.66
C SER A 46 6.95 -4.55 10.09
N VAL A 47 5.92 -3.79 10.48
CA VAL A 47 6.09 -2.42 10.99
C VAL A 47 6.56 -2.42 12.44
N PHE A 48 6.09 -3.34 13.29
CA PHE A 48 6.61 -3.45 14.67
C PHE A 48 8.09 -3.81 14.73
N ASN A 49 8.61 -4.48 13.69
CA ASN A 49 10.04 -4.74 13.56
C ASN A 49 10.85 -3.49 13.14
N LEU A 50 10.21 -2.39 12.75
CA LEU A 50 10.88 -1.13 12.44
C LEU A 50 11.01 -0.25 13.69
N SER A 51 12.25 0.10 14.02
CA SER A 51 12.57 0.92 15.20
C SER A 51 11.86 2.28 15.18
N ASN A 52 11.22 2.63 16.30
CA ASN A 52 10.43 3.85 16.54
C ASN A 52 9.51 4.27 15.38
N SER A 53 8.95 3.31 14.66
CA SER A 53 8.02 3.59 13.57
C SER A 53 6.58 3.54 14.06
N ARG A 54 5.71 4.36 13.47
CA ARG A 54 4.30 4.49 13.87
C ARG A 54 3.39 4.61 12.65
N MET A 55 2.11 4.34 12.85
CA MET A 55 1.07 4.57 11.84
C MET A 55 0.19 5.74 12.27
N SER A 56 -0.16 6.62 11.33
CA SER A 56 -1.04 7.77 11.57
C SER A 56 -2.18 7.80 10.55
N PHE A 57 -3.37 8.16 11.01
CA PHE A 57 -4.48 8.45 10.12
C PHE A 57 -4.36 9.88 9.59
N ILE A 58 -4.49 10.03 8.28
CA ILE A 58 -4.53 11.33 7.61
C ILE A 58 -5.79 11.45 6.78
N GLU A 59 -6.23 12.67 6.52
CA GLU A 59 -7.38 12.88 5.63
C GLU A 59 -7.02 12.55 4.18
N ARG A 60 -7.99 12.07 3.41
CA ARG A 60 -7.76 11.69 2.01
C ARG A 60 -7.23 12.84 1.14
N GLN A 61 -7.63 14.07 1.45
CA GLN A 61 -7.19 15.27 0.74
C GLN A 61 -5.69 15.53 0.86
N VAL A 62 -5.07 15.16 1.97
CA VAL A 62 -3.61 15.27 2.15
C VAL A 62 -2.86 14.05 1.59
N ASN A 63 -3.56 12.94 1.35
CA ASN A 63 -3.01 11.73 0.70
C ASN A 63 -3.11 11.76 -0.85
N LEU A 64 -3.16 12.96 -1.46
CA LEU A 64 -3.42 13.12 -2.89
C LEU A 64 -2.34 12.47 -3.77
N VAL A 65 -1.07 12.52 -3.36
CA VAL A 65 0.05 11.92 -4.09
C VAL A 65 -0.15 10.42 -4.24
N VAL A 66 -0.46 9.72 -3.15
CA VAL A 66 -0.74 8.28 -3.18
C VAL A 66 -1.97 7.98 -4.01
N HIS A 67 -3.01 8.83 -3.92
CA HIS A 67 -4.22 8.64 -4.72
C HIS A 67 -3.94 8.76 -6.24
N ASN A 68 -3.11 9.73 -6.64
CA ASN A 68 -2.69 9.89 -8.03
C ASN A 68 -1.84 8.69 -8.50
N LEU A 69 -0.91 8.21 -7.66
CA LEU A 69 -0.14 7.00 -7.95
C LEU A 69 -1.05 5.77 -8.15
N ILE A 70 -2.07 5.59 -7.31
CA ILE A 70 -3.04 4.50 -7.45
C ILE A 70 -3.83 4.63 -8.75
N LYS A 71 -4.29 5.83 -9.11
CA LYS A 71 -5.00 6.07 -10.38
C LYS A 71 -4.13 5.72 -11.58
N THR A 72 -2.89 6.20 -11.60
CA THR A 72 -1.92 5.89 -12.66
C THR A 72 -1.61 4.40 -12.74
N SER A 73 -1.39 3.75 -11.59
CA SER A 73 -1.18 2.30 -11.53
C SER A 73 -2.37 1.51 -12.09
N ARG A 74 -3.60 1.89 -11.74
CA ARG A 74 -4.82 1.28 -12.30
C ARG A 74 -4.91 1.48 -13.81
N PHE A 75 -4.52 2.64 -14.32
CA PHE A 75 -4.48 2.89 -15.77
C PHE A 75 -3.55 1.89 -16.48
N TYR A 76 -2.31 1.71 -15.98
CA TYR A 76 -1.35 0.75 -16.52
C TYR A 76 -1.78 -0.71 -16.39
N VAL A 77 -2.48 -1.08 -15.32
CA VAL A 77 -3.04 -2.43 -15.17
C VAL A 77 -4.22 -2.65 -16.13
N SER A 78 -5.00 -1.60 -16.41
CA SER A 78 -6.17 -1.68 -17.30
C SER A 78 -5.86 -1.53 -18.78
N SER A 79 -4.69 -0.96 -19.13
CA SER A 79 -4.26 -0.87 -20.52
C SER A 79 -4.03 -2.28 -21.04
N HIS A 80 -5.09 -2.83 -21.66
CA HIS A 80 -4.99 -4.01 -22.50
C HIS A 80 -3.85 -3.72 -23.47
N VAL A 81 -2.83 -4.57 -23.45
CA VAL A 81 -1.73 -4.51 -24.40
C VAL A 81 -2.35 -4.51 -25.78
N PHE A 82 -2.45 -3.35 -26.42
CA PHE A 82 -2.71 -3.27 -27.86
C PHE A 82 -1.46 -3.83 -28.51
N ARG A 83 -1.41 -5.16 -28.67
CA ARG A 83 -0.50 -5.81 -29.60
C ARG A 83 -0.88 -5.28 -30.97
N TYR A 84 -0.11 -4.32 -31.45
CA TYR A 84 -0.09 -3.96 -32.86
C TYR A 84 0.33 -5.21 -33.63
N ILE A 85 -0.63 -5.97 -34.14
CA ILE A 85 -0.34 -7.02 -35.10
C ILE A 85 -0.13 -6.29 -36.42
N SER A 86 1.13 -6.14 -36.82
CA SER A 86 1.48 -5.71 -38.18
C SER A 86 0.95 -6.79 -39.13
N SER A 87 -0.23 -6.57 -39.70
CA SER A 87 -0.72 -7.35 -40.82
C SER A 87 0.16 -7.06 -42.02
N TYR A 88 1.19 -7.87 -42.22
CA TYR A 88 1.84 -7.96 -43.52
C TYR A 88 0.79 -8.47 -44.51
N ILE A 89 0.31 -7.56 -45.36
CA ILE A 89 -0.33 -7.89 -46.62
C ILE A 89 0.81 -8.20 -47.59
N ILE A 90 0.94 -9.46 -48.00
CA ILE A 90 1.48 -9.88 -49.29
C ILE A 90 0.53 -10.94 -49.84
#